data_AF-A0A9P7BZJ8-F1
#
_entry.id   AF-A0A9P7BZJ8-F1
#
_cell.length_a   1.000
_cell.length_b   1.000
_cell.length_c   1.000
_cell.angle_alpha   90.00
_cell.angle_beta   90.00
_cell.angle_gamma   90.00
#
_symmetry.space_group_name_H-M   'P 1'
#
loop_
_entity.id
_entity.type
_entity.pdbx_description
1 polymer ?
#
loop_
_entity_poly.entity_id
_entity_poly.type
_entity_poly.pdbx_seq_one_letter_code
_entity_poly.pdbx_strand_id
1 'polypeptide(L)'
;MAQIPYKGSAPALNDLVAGRIQVMFDAWASSGPFVKDGKLRALAVPTTRQSASVPDLPTVAASGLPGYSAMPWLGLVAPARTPQPVIDKLYQNLAQILAQPDVKAQRFPPASGQT
;
A
#
# COMPACT_ATOMS: atom_id res chain seq x y z
N MET A 1 24.11 4.93 -3.31
CA MET A 1 23.13 4.85 -2.19
C MET A 1 22.94 3.39 -1.84
N ALA A 2 22.91 3.02 -0.55
CA ALA A 2 22.83 1.63 -0.10
C ALA A 2 21.47 1.37 0.56
N GLN A 3 20.90 0.19 0.35
CA GLN A 3 19.70 -0.24 1.06
C GLN A 3 20.05 -0.53 2.53
N ILE A 4 19.34 0.09 3.46
CA ILE A 4 19.43 -0.21 4.90
C ILE A 4 18.25 -1.15 5.26
N PRO A 5 18.49 -2.41 5.64
CA PRO A 5 17.41 -3.34 5.98
C PRO A 5 16.85 -3.06 7.38
N TYR A 6 15.53 -3.04 7.50
CA TYR A 6 14.81 -2.93 8.77
C TYR A 6 13.87 -4.12 8.96
N LYS A 7 13.55 -4.43 10.22
CA LYS A 7 12.59 -5.50 10.58
C LYS A 7 11.12 -5.12 10.36
N GLY A 8 10.85 -4.06 9.60
CA GLY A 8 9.51 -3.54 9.33
C GLY A 8 9.49 -2.01 9.24
N SER A 9 8.32 -1.46 8.92
CA SER A 9 8.17 -0.02 8.65
C SER A 9 8.34 0.86 9.89
N ALA A 10 7.88 0.42 11.06
CA ALA A 10 7.93 1.23 12.29
C ALA A 10 9.36 1.72 12.66
N PRO A 11 10.38 0.84 12.78
CA PRO A 11 11.73 1.31 13.07
C PRO A 11 12.34 2.13 11.93
N ALA A 12 12.01 1.82 10.67
CA ALA A 12 12.48 2.58 9.51
C ALA A 12 11.91 4.01 9.46
N LEU A 13 10.62 4.17 9.75
CA LEU A 13 9.95 5.48 9.80
C LEU A 13 10.51 6.38 10.89
N ASN A 14 10.82 5.82 12.07
CA ASN A 14 11.46 6.59 13.14
C ASN A 14 12.82 7.15 12.69
N ASP A 15 13.64 6.32 12.04
CA ASP A 15 14.94 6.75 11.52
C ASP A 15 14.83 7.72 10.35
N LEU A 16 13.80 7.59 9.50
CA LEU A 16 13.52 8.53 8.42
C LEU A 16 13.11 9.90 8.96
N VAL A 17 12.19 9.93 9.94
CA VAL A 17 11.78 11.18 10.63
C VAL A 17 12.95 11.82 11.37
N ALA A 18 13.84 11.02 11.95
CA ALA A 18 15.06 11.49 12.59
C ALA A 18 16.18 11.89 11.59
N GLY A 19 15.98 11.71 10.28
CA GLY A 19 16.95 12.05 9.23
C GLY A 19 18.15 11.11 9.10
N ARG A 20 18.11 9.93 9.74
CA ARG A 20 19.19 8.93 9.67
C ARG A 20 19.22 8.20 8.32
N ILE A 21 18.04 8.02 7.72
CA ILE A 21 17.90 7.56 6.33
C ILE A 21 17.19 8.65 5.51
N GLN A 22 17.43 8.67 4.20
CA GLN A 22 16.98 9.77 3.35
C GLN A 22 15.69 9.45 2.59
N VAL A 23 15.47 8.18 2.24
CA VAL A 23 14.35 7.71 1.41
C VAL A 23 13.94 6.32 1.85
N MET A 24 12.64 6.04 1.77
CA MET A 24 12.05 4.73 2.05
C MET A 24 10.89 4.47 1.06
N PHE A 25 10.69 3.21 0.67
CA PHE A 25 9.43 2.74 0.11
C PHE A 25 8.60 2.13 1.24
N ASP A 26 7.37 2.61 1.43
CA ASP A 26 6.49 2.17 2.51
C ASP A 26 5.03 2.13 2.08
N ALA A 27 4.19 1.46 2.87
CA ALA A 27 2.75 1.52 2.72
C ALA A 27 2.20 2.89 3.18
N TRP A 28 1.16 3.37 2.49
CA TRP A 28 0.49 4.62 2.87
C TRP A 28 -0.18 4.53 4.26
N ALA A 29 -0.65 3.34 4.64
CA ALA A 29 -1.28 3.12 5.95
C ALA A 29 -0.33 3.41 7.13
N SER A 30 0.97 3.15 6.97
CA SER A 30 1.99 3.41 8.00
C SER A 30 2.60 4.80 7.88
N SER A 31 2.96 5.23 6.66
CA SER A 31 3.66 6.51 6.43
C SER A 31 2.74 7.73 6.33
N GLY A 32 1.49 7.54 5.89
CA GLY A 32 0.53 8.61 5.62
C GLY A 32 0.27 9.56 6.80
N PRO A 33 0.14 9.10 8.06
CA PRO A 33 0.03 10.00 9.21
C PRO A 33 1.21 10.96 9.34
N PHE A 34 2.45 10.50 9.14
CA PHE A 34 3.64 11.35 9.22
C PHE A 34 3.73 12.36 8.06
N VAL A 35 3.21 12.00 6.89
CA VAL A 35 3.10 12.91 5.74
C VAL A 35 2.06 13.99 6.01
N LYS A 36 0.90 13.62 6.54
CA LYS A 36 -0.18 14.56 6.91
C LYS A 36 0.26 15.52 8.02
N ASP A 37 1.06 15.04 8.96
CA ASP A 37 1.66 15.84 10.04
C ASP A 37 2.84 16.72 9.57
N GLY A 38 3.22 16.67 8.28
CA GLY A 38 4.32 17.45 7.71
C GLY A 38 5.73 16.98 8.13
N LYS A 39 5.84 15.84 8.83
CA LYS A 39 7.13 15.28 9.27
C LYS A 39 7.88 14.59 8.13
N LEU A 40 7.14 14.08 7.15
CA LEU A 40 7.68 13.43 5.96
C LEU A 40 7.11 14.05 4.69
N ARG A 41 7.89 13.98 3.60
CA ARG A 41 7.43 14.34 2.27
C ARG A 41 7.23 13.10 1.42
N ALA A 42 5.99 12.85 0.98
CA ALA A 42 5.73 11.81 -0.02
C ALA A 42 6.18 12.28 -1.42
N LEU A 43 6.81 11.40 -2.18
CA LEU A 43 7.42 11.75 -3.47
C LEU A 43 6.61 11.21 -4.67
N ALA A 44 6.24 9.94 -4.62
CA ALA A 44 5.52 9.27 -5.70
C ALA A 44 4.89 7.96 -5.19
N VAL A 45 3.92 7.43 -5.94
CA VAL A 45 3.38 6.09 -5.74
C VAL A 45 4.01 5.07 -6.71
N PRO A 46 4.31 3.84 -6.29
CA PRO A 46 4.95 2.81 -7.14
C PRO A 46 3.96 2.09 -8.08
N THR A 47 2.70 2.52 -8.11
CA THR A 47 1.63 1.99 -8.95
C THR A 47 1.74 2.45 -10.40
N THR A 48 1.11 1.69 -11.30
CA THR A 48 1.00 2.06 -12.72
C THR A 48 0.09 3.25 -12.96
N ARG A 49 -0.83 3.54 -12.04
CA ARG A 49 -1.77 4.67 -12.08
C ARG A 49 -1.75 5.43 -10.75
N GLN A 50 -2.19 6.68 -10.75
CA GLN A 50 -2.36 7.44 -9.51
C GLN A 50 -3.26 6.68 -8.53
N SER A 51 -2.94 6.77 -7.24
CA SER A 51 -3.72 6.11 -6.21
C SER A 51 -4.91 6.98 -5.85
N ALA A 52 -6.09 6.38 -5.82
CA ALA A 52 -7.31 7.01 -5.30
C ALA A 52 -7.08 7.60 -3.89
N SER A 53 -6.37 6.89 -3.01
CA SER A 53 -6.16 7.34 -1.64
C SER A 53 -5.17 8.51 -1.49
N VAL A 54 -4.39 8.82 -2.54
CA VAL A 54 -3.41 9.93 -2.60
C VAL A 54 -3.34 10.50 -4.03
N PRO A 55 -4.40 11.18 -4.49
CA PRO A 55 -4.53 11.57 -5.90
C PRO A 55 -3.47 12.59 -6.34
N ASP A 56 -2.93 13.39 -5.41
CA ASP A 56 -1.96 14.45 -5.70
C ASP A 56 -0.54 13.93 -5.96
N LEU A 57 -0.25 12.67 -5.66
CA LEU A 57 1.08 12.10 -5.88
C LEU A 57 1.21 11.55 -7.30
N PRO A 58 2.30 11.88 -8.02
CA PRO A 58 2.59 11.27 -9.30
C PRO A 58 2.95 9.79 -9.12
N THR A 59 2.86 9.01 -10.19
CA THR A 59 3.47 7.68 -10.22
C THR A 59 4.98 7.80 -10.40
N VAL A 60 5.74 6.79 -9.97
CA VAL A 60 7.17 6.71 -10.28
C VAL A 60 7.39 6.69 -11.80
N ALA A 61 6.49 6.05 -12.55
CA ALA A 61 6.54 6.02 -14.00
C ALA A 61 6.42 7.42 -14.64
N ALA A 62 5.53 8.26 -14.12
CA ALA A 62 5.39 9.65 -14.56
C ALA A 62 6.53 10.56 -14.06
N SER A 63 7.29 10.12 -13.05
CA SER A 63 8.38 10.88 -12.43
C SER A 63 9.76 10.63 -13.09
N GLY A 64 9.77 10.05 -14.29
CA GLY A 64 10.99 9.86 -15.07
C GLY A 64 11.48 8.41 -15.20
N LEU A 65 10.69 7.42 -14.77
CA LEU A 65 11.04 6.00 -14.93
C LEU A 65 9.93 5.20 -15.65
N PRO A 66 9.74 5.37 -16.97
CA PRO A 66 8.69 4.71 -17.73
C PRO A 66 8.67 3.18 -17.53
N GLY A 67 7.47 2.62 -17.40
CA GLY A 67 7.28 1.16 -17.19
C GLY A 67 7.45 0.69 -15.75
N TYR A 68 7.83 1.57 -14.81
CA TYR A 68 7.95 1.19 -13.41
C TYR A 68 6.60 0.77 -12.80
N SER A 69 6.60 -0.42 -12.18
CA SER A 69 5.49 -0.94 -11.38
C SER A 69 6.05 -1.85 -10.30
N ALA A 70 5.81 -1.50 -9.04
CA ALA A 70 6.29 -2.27 -7.89
C ALA A 70 5.26 -2.31 -6.77
N MET A 71 3.98 -2.44 -7.13
CA MET A 71 2.89 -2.49 -6.15
C MET A 71 2.85 -3.86 -5.46
N PRO A 72 3.04 -3.94 -4.12
CA PRO A 72 2.83 -5.18 -3.40
C PRO A 72 1.34 -5.53 -3.38
N TRP A 73 1.02 -6.81 -3.53
CA TRP A 73 -0.33 -7.34 -3.36
C TRP A 73 -0.36 -8.33 -2.18
N LEU A 74 -1.50 -8.37 -1.50
CA LEU A 74 -1.77 -9.33 -0.44
C LEU A 74 -2.81 -10.33 -0.94
N GLY A 75 -2.61 -11.60 -0.59
CA GLY A 75 -3.53 -12.67 -0.93
C GLY A 75 -3.55 -13.75 0.14
N LEU A 76 -4.61 -14.56 0.12
CA LEU A 76 -4.68 -15.77 0.93
C LEU A 76 -4.13 -16.94 0.13
N VAL A 77 -3.35 -17.78 0.79
CA VAL A 77 -2.81 -19.02 0.23
C VAL A 77 -3.21 -20.19 1.12
N ALA A 78 -3.43 -21.35 0.51
CA ALA A 78 -3.77 -22.59 1.20
C ALA A 78 -2.76 -23.70 0.83
N PRO A 79 -2.60 -24.75 1.66
CA PRO A 79 -1.77 -25.89 1.32
C PRO A 79 -2.10 -26.48 -0.06
N ALA A 80 -1.08 -26.97 -0.77
CA ALA A 80 -1.20 -27.38 -2.18
C ALA A 80 -2.25 -28.48 -2.45
N ARG A 81 -2.62 -29.27 -1.45
CA ARG A 81 -3.63 -30.36 -1.56
C ARG A 81 -4.96 -30.03 -0.90
N THR A 82 -5.24 -28.75 -0.65
CA THR A 82 -6.56 -28.33 -0.16
C THR A 82 -7.63 -28.69 -1.20
N PRO A 83 -8.68 -29.44 -0.83
CA PRO A 83 -9.72 -29.81 -1.79
C PRO A 83 -10.40 -28.59 -2.40
N GLN A 84 -10.69 -28.65 -3.72
CA GLN A 84 -11.29 -27.55 -4.46
C GLN A 84 -12.58 -26.99 -3.81
N PRO A 85 -13.51 -27.81 -3.26
CA PRO A 85 -14.70 -27.28 -2.62
C PRO A 85 -14.42 -26.37 -1.41
N VAL A 86 -13.28 -26.56 -0.72
CA VAL A 86 -12.86 -25.69 0.39
C VAL A 86 -12.31 -24.37 -0.14
N ILE A 87 -11.51 -24.42 -1.21
CA ILE A 87 -11.00 -23.21 -1.89
C ILE A 87 -12.16 -22.36 -2.41
N ASP A 88 -13.14 -22.99 -3.07
CA ASP A 88 -14.29 -22.30 -3.63
C ASP A 88 -15.10 -21.61 -2.54
N LYS A 89 -15.33 -22.30 -1.40
CA LYS A 89 -16.01 -21.72 -0.25
C LYS A 89 -15.25 -20.54 0.34
N LEU A 90 -13.93 -20.64 0.50
CA LEU A 90 -13.09 -19.54 0.99
C LEU A 90 -13.14 -18.34 0.05
N TYR A 91 -13.02 -18.57 -1.26
CA TYR A 91 -13.09 -17.53 -2.27
C TYR A 91 -14.44 -16.83 -2.28
N GLN A 92 -15.55 -17.59 -2.32
CA GLN A 92 -16.91 -17.03 -2.35
C GLN A 92 -17.18 -16.16 -1.13
N ASN A 93 -16.84 -16.65 0.07
CA ASN A 93 -17.03 -15.89 1.30
C ASN A 93 -16.17 -14.62 1.32
N LEU A 94 -14.90 -14.72 0.92
CA LEU A 94 -14.00 -13.57 0.89
C LEU A 94 -14.49 -12.51 -0.12
N ALA A 95 -14.90 -12.94 -1.32
CA ALA A 95 -15.43 -12.03 -2.34
C ALA A 95 -16.69 -11.31 -1.84
N GLN A 96 -17.60 -12.02 -1.16
CA GLN A 96 -18.78 -11.42 -0.54
C GLN A 96 -18.40 -10.39 0.52
N ILE A 97 -17.49 -10.73 1.45
CA ILE A 97 -17.04 -9.83 2.52
C ILE A 97 -16.37 -8.58 1.93
N LEU A 98 -15.46 -8.74 0.97
CA LEU A 98 -14.78 -7.62 0.31
C LEU A 98 -15.74 -6.73 -0.49
N ALA A 99 -16.89 -7.25 -0.89
CA ALA A 99 -17.93 -6.48 -1.56
C ALA A 99 -18.78 -5.62 -0.60
N GLN A 100 -18.79 -5.95 0.71
CA GLN A 100 -19.63 -5.28 1.69
C GLN A 100 -19.26 -3.78 1.84
N PRO A 101 -20.26 -2.88 1.91
CA PRO A 101 -20.00 -1.43 1.95
C PRO A 101 -19.18 -0.96 3.16
N ASP A 102 -19.41 -1.54 4.32
CA ASP A 102 -18.70 -1.25 5.57
C ASP A 102 -17.23 -1.67 5.49
N VAL A 103 -16.95 -2.87 4.95
CA VAL A 103 -15.59 -3.35 4.71
C VAL A 103 -14.87 -2.45 3.72
N LYS A 104 -15.52 -2.09 2.61
CA LYS A 104 -14.97 -1.13 1.64
C LYS A 104 -14.70 0.22 2.28
N ALA A 105 -15.65 0.80 3.00
CA ALA A 105 -15.49 2.11 3.62
C ALA A 105 -14.35 2.14 4.66
N GLN A 106 -14.22 1.10 5.49
CA GLN A 106 -13.18 1.07 6.52
C GLN A 106 -11.80 0.66 6.02
N ARG A 107 -11.72 -0.30 5.08
CA ARG A 107 -10.45 -0.92 4.66
C ARG A 107 -9.95 -0.43 3.30
N PHE A 108 -10.86 -0.04 2.42
CA PHE A 108 -10.57 0.47 1.08
C PHE A 108 -11.30 1.79 0.85
N PRO A 109 -11.12 2.78 1.76
CA PRO A 109 -11.88 4.02 1.69
C PRO A 109 -11.75 4.60 0.28
N PRO A 110 -12.87 5.05 -0.33
CA PRO A 110 -12.80 5.75 -1.60
C PRO A 110 -11.83 6.93 -1.48
N ALA A 111 -11.22 7.31 -2.60
CA ALA A 111 -10.43 8.54 -2.68
C ALA A 111 -11.16 9.65 -1.94
N SER A 112 -10.56 10.18 -0.87
CA SER A 112 -11.09 11.34 -0.18
C SER A 112 -11.02 12.53 -1.16
N GLY A 113 -12.12 12.79 -1.89
CA GLY A 113 -12.17 13.83 -2.92
C GLY A 113 -13.34 13.81 -3.91
N GLN A 114 -14.44 13.08 -3.67
CA GLN A 114 -15.67 13.25 -4.48
C GLN A 114 -16.90 13.33 -3.57
N THR A 115 -17.26 14.58 -3.25
CA THR A 115 -18.63 15.07 -3.06
C THR A 115 -18.80 16.27 -3.96
#